data_AF-A0A7V3JQN3-F1
#
_entry.id   AF-A0A7V3JQN3-F1
#
_cell.length_a   1.000
_cell.length_b   1.000
_cell.length_c   1.000
_cell.angle_alpha   90.00
_cell.angle_beta   90.00
_cell.angle_gamma   90.00
#
_symmetry.space_group_name_H-M   'P 1'
#
loop_
_entity.id
_entity.type
_entity.pdbx_description
1 polymer ?
#
loop_
_entity_poly.entity_id
_entity_poly.type
_entity_poly.pdbx_seq_one_letter_code
_entity_poly.pdbx_strand_id
1 'polypeptide(L)'
;MEPIDATKLPDLPAPFWFIEVFKVLGFILHMIPMHLWYAGTTVALVLAWKGQTPGRRLSARLMSQMPVLLALGINFGIVPLLFLQVGYCRAFYPATILMAWFWLAIILLLIPAYYGVYVYGAGLRLPQGPAIWHRASGWVAAGLLVVIGFLFANGLSLTARPGAWPALWSQHQVAGAATGTALNLS
;
A
#
# COMPACT_ATOMS: atom_id res chain seq x y z
N MET A 1 -17.45 14.36 -14.18
CA MET A 1 -18.50 13.57 -13.50
C MET A 1 -19.29 14.55 -12.66
N GLU A 2 -20.62 14.49 -12.70
CA GLU A 2 -21.44 15.21 -11.73
C GLU A 2 -21.15 14.68 -10.30
N PRO A 3 -21.30 15.51 -9.26
CA PRO A 3 -21.27 15.06 -7.88
C PRO A 3 -22.27 13.92 -7.66
N ILE A 4 -21.88 12.91 -6.88
CA ILE A 4 -22.75 11.78 -6.58
C ILE A 4 -23.96 12.27 -5.77
N ASP A 5 -25.15 12.20 -6.36
CA ASP A 5 -26.41 12.46 -5.68
C ASP A 5 -26.80 11.23 -4.85
N ALA A 6 -26.71 11.39 -3.52
CA ALA A 6 -27.01 10.31 -2.57
C ALA A 6 -28.45 9.79 -2.67
N THR A 7 -29.37 10.54 -3.28
CA THR A 7 -30.77 10.14 -3.48
C THR A 7 -31.00 9.32 -4.77
N LYS A 8 -29.99 9.24 -5.64
CA LYS A 8 -30.04 8.51 -6.93
C LYS A 8 -29.04 7.35 -6.99
N LEU A 9 -28.45 7.00 -5.86
CA LEU A 9 -27.55 5.86 -5.78
C LEU A 9 -28.36 4.56 -5.98
N PRO A 10 -27.80 3.57 -6.70
CA PRO A 10 -28.33 2.20 -6.65
C PRO A 10 -28.41 1.73 -5.21
N ASP A 11 -29.30 0.79 -4.90
CA ASP A 11 -29.43 0.23 -3.55
C ASP A 11 -28.07 -0.24 -3.03
N LEU A 12 -27.56 0.46 -2.00
CA LEU A 12 -26.32 0.14 -1.32
C LEU A 12 -26.62 -0.73 -0.09
N PRO A 13 -25.68 -1.62 0.30
CA PRO A 13 -25.87 -2.49 1.48
C PRO A 13 -25.90 -1.72 2.81
N ALA A 14 -25.54 -0.43 2.80
CA ALA A 14 -25.60 0.47 3.95
C ALA A 14 -25.87 1.91 3.47
N PRO A 15 -26.38 2.80 4.34
CA PRO A 15 -26.54 4.22 4.02
C PRO A 15 -25.22 4.85 3.55
N PHE A 16 -25.29 5.77 2.59
CA PHE A 16 -24.09 6.36 1.98
C PHE A 16 -23.17 7.06 3.00
N TRP A 17 -23.74 7.77 3.98
CA TRP A 17 -22.96 8.42 5.04
C TRP A 17 -22.13 7.41 5.85
N PHE A 18 -22.63 6.20 6.07
CA PHE A 18 -21.94 5.15 6.81
C PHE A 18 -20.71 4.68 6.02
N ILE A 19 -20.90 4.44 4.72
CA ILE A 19 -19.83 4.06 3.80
C ILE A 19 -18.73 5.13 3.78
N GLU A 20 -19.12 6.40 3.64
CA GLU A 20 -18.17 7.52 3.62
C GLU A 20 -17.38 7.65 4.93
N VAL A 21 -18.06 7.59 6.08
CA VAL A 21 -17.42 7.72 7.40
C VAL A 21 -16.37 6.63 7.59
N PHE A 22 -16.71 5.36 7.37
CA PHE A 22 -15.76 4.28 7.59
C PHE A 22 -14.67 4.21 6.52
N LYS A 23 -14.96 4.62 5.27
CA LYS A 23 -13.93 4.80 4.25
C LYS A 23 -12.89 5.83 4.71
N VAL A 24 -13.32 7.02 5.13
CA VAL A 24 -12.42 8.11 5.52
C VAL A 24 -11.70 7.81 6.83
N LEU A 25 -12.43 7.35 7.86
CA LEU A 25 -11.86 6.99 9.14
C LEU A 25 -10.84 5.86 9.01
N GLY A 26 -11.20 4.79 8.30
CA GLY A 26 -10.31 3.66 8.02
C GLY A 26 -9.05 4.10 7.29
N PHE A 27 -9.17 5.01 6.33
CA PHE A 27 -8.03 5.58 5.60
C PHE A 27 -7.12 6.40 6.52
N ILE A 28 -7.68 7.27 7.36
CA ILE A 28 -6.88 8.05 8.34
C ILE A 28 -6.12 7.12 9.28
N LEU A 29 -6.78 6.09 9.80
CA LEU A 29 -6.13 5.10 10.69
C LEU A 29 -5.06 4.30 9.96
N HIS A 30 -5.28 3.95 8.69
CA HIS A 30 -4.29 3.26 7.85
C HIS A 30 -3.07 4.11 7.54
N MET A 31 -3.22 5.42 7.34
CA MET A 31 -2.13 6.33 7.01
C MET A 31 -1.04 6.41 8.11
N ILE A 32 -1.43 6.25 9.38
CA ILE A 32 -0.50 6.31 10.52
C ILE A 32 0.62 5.25 10.40
N PRO A 33 0.32 3.93 10.33
CA PRO A 33 1.34 2.91 10.10
C PRO A 33 2.01 3.06 8.73
N MET A 34 1.32 3.54 7.68
CA MET A 34 1.93 3.73 6.35
C MET A 34 3.11 4.71 6.39
N HIS A 35 2.97 5.86 7.06
CA HIS A 35 4.08 6.79 7.21
C HIS A 35 5.27 6.17 7.95
N LEU A 36 5.00 5.36 8.98
CA LEU A 36 6.04 4.69 9.75
C LEU A 36 6.72 3.59 8.94
N TRP A 37 6.02 2.87 8.07
CA TRP A 37 6.65 1.88 7.22
C TRP A 37 7.51 2.54 6.15
N TYR A 38 6.98 3.54 5.47
CA TYR A 38 7.62 4.15 4.31
C TYR A 38 8.83 4.99 4.71
N ALA A 39 8.61 5.97 5.58
CA ALA A 39 9.67 6.84 6.06
C ALA A 39 10.45 6.18 7.20
N GLY A 40 9.76 5.57 8.16
CA GLY A 40 10.40 5.02 9.36
C GLY A 40 11.34 3.85 9.07
N THR A 41 10.97 2.90 8.20
CA THR A 41 11.88 1.79 7.82
C THR A 41 13.11 2.33 7.09
N THR A 42 12.91 3.20 6.09
CA THR A 42 14.01 3.78 5.31
C THR A 42 14.96 4.59 6.19
N VAL A 43 14.42 5.48 7.04
CA VAL A 43 15.21 6.28 7.98
C VAL A 43 15.94 5.38 8.98
N ALA A 44 15.29 4.37 9.55
CA ALA A 44 15.92 3.45 10.48
C ALA A 44 17.11 2.71 9.83
N LEU A 45 16.98 2.27 8.58
CA LEU A 45 18.06 1.59 7.88
C LEU A 45 19.22 2.54 7.55
N VAL A 46 18.94 3.77 7.11
CA VAL A 46 19.97 4.80 6.88
C VAL A 46 20.72 5.14 8.17
N LEU A 47 20.01 5.29 9.29
CA LEU A 47 20.62 5.58 10.59
C LEU A 47 21.50 4.41 11.09
N ALA A 48 21.07 3.18 10.88
CA ALA A 48 21.88 2.00 11.20
C ALA A 48 23.16 1.94 10.36
N TRP A 49 23.05 2.27 9.07
CA TRP A 49 24.17 2.28 8.13
C TRP A 49 25.20 3.37 8.45
N LYS A 50 24.76 4.58 8.80
CA LYS A 50 25.64 5.69 9.23
C LYS A 50 26.42 5.39 10.52
N GLY A 51 26.05 4.36 11.27
CA GLY A 51 26.89 3.78 12.33
C GLY A 51 26.95 4.54 13.66
N GLN A 52 26.35 5.74 13.77
CA GLN A 52 26.37 6.53 15.01
C GLN A 52 25.55 5.87 16.12
N THR A 53 26.06 5.85 17.37
CA THR A 53 25.43 5.18 18.51
C THR A 53 23.97 5.61 18.76
N PRO A 54 23.61 6.91 18.77
CA PRO A 54 22.21 7.32 18.91
C PRO A 54 21.32 6.86 17.74
N GLY A 55 21.85 6.94 16.52
CA GLY A 55 21.14 6.52 15.30
C GLY A 55 20.86 5.02 15.27
N ARG A 56 21.83 4.19 15.68
CA ARG A 56 21.65 2.75 15.82
C ARG A 56 20.60 2.38 16.87
N ARG A 57 20.58 3.10 18.01
CA ARG A 57 19.57 2.89 19.06
C ARG A 57 18.16 3.24 18.58
N LEU A 58 18.01 4.36 17.87
CA LEU A 58 16.73 4.76 17.27
C LEU A 58 16.27 3.76 16.21
N SER A 59 17.18 3.35 15.32
CA SER A 59 16.90 2.33 14.31
C SER A 59 16.42 1.02 14.93
N ALA A 60 17.14 0.49 15.92
CA ALA A 60 16.77 -0.74 16.60
C ALA A 60 15.37 -0.64 17.25
N ARG A 61 15.06 0.50 17.88
CA ARG A 61 13.74 0.75 18.48
C ARG A 61 12.63 0.77 17.42
N LEU A 62 12.81 1.55 16.35
CA LEU A 62 11.82 1.63 15.27
C LEU A 62 11.56 0.26 14.64
N MET A 63 12.63 -0.44 14.26
CA MET A 63 12.56 -1.72 13.58
C MET A 63 12.02 -2.85 14.46
N SER A 64 12.21 -2.76 15.78
CA SER A 64 11.60 -3.70 16.73
C SER A 64 10.07 -3.63 16.75
N GLN A 65 9.49 -2.47 16.42
CA GLN A 65 8.04 -2.23 16.40
C GLN A 65 7.42 -2.45 15.01
N MET A 66 8.24 -2.48 13.95
CA MET A 66 7.76 -2.61 12.57
C MET A 66 6.85 -3.82 12.35
N PRO A 67 7.08 -5.02 12.92
CA PRO A 67 6.13 -6.13 12.78
C PRO A 67 4.69 -5.80 13.24
N VAL A 68 4.56 -5.15 14.39
CA VAL A 68 3.26 -4.75 14.94
C VAL A 68 2.64 -3.66 14.10
N LEU A 69 3.43 -2.65 13.73
CA LEU A 69 2.98 -1.60 12.82
C LEU A 69 2.53 -2.20 11.49
N LEU A 70 3.21 -3.24 10.99
CA LEU A 70 2.92 -3.94 9.74
C LEU A 70 1.55 -4.62 9.79
N ALA A 71 1.28 -5.35 10.87
CA ALA A 71 -0.02 -5.96 11.10
C ALA A 71 -1.15 -4.90 11.21
N LEU A 72 -0.91 -3.80 11.95
CA LEU A 72 -1.90 -2.73 12.10
C LEU A 72 -2.25 -2.08 10.76
N GLY A 73 -1.25 -1.72 9.95
CA GLY A 73 -1.52 -1.10 8.65
C GLY A 73 -2.21 -2.04 7.67
N ILE A 74 -1.90 -3.34 7.65
CA ILE A 74 -2.64 -4.31 6.82
C ILE A 74 -4.11 -4.32 7.24
N ASN A 75 -4.39 -4.48 8.53
CA ASN A 75 -5.76 -4.56 9.04
C ASN A 75 -6.54 -3.25 8.83
N PHE A 76 -5.92 -2.10 9.11
CA PHE A 76 -6.55 -0.81 8.86
C PHE A 76 -6.72 -0.50 7.38
N GLY A 77 -5.94 -1.10 6.48
CA GLY A 77 -6.09 -0.93 5.03
C GLY A 77 -7.29 -1.66 4.45
N ILE A 78 -7.71 -2.77 5.09
CA ILE A 78 -8.87 -3.55 4.63
C ILE A 78 -10.15 -2.73 4.69
N VAL A 79 -10.39 -2.02 5.79
CA VAL A 79 -11.60 -1.22 6.02
C VAL A 79 -11.86 -0.19 4.90
N PRO A 80 -10.97 0.79 4.64
CA PRO A 80 -11.21 1.79 3.61
C PRO A 80 -11.30 1.18 2.21
N LEU A 81 -10.55 0.10 1.94
CA LEU A 81 -10.61 -0.57 0.65
C LEU A 81 -11.97 -1.22 0.38
N LEU A 82 -12.55 -1.87 1.39
CA LEU A 82 -13.89 -2.48 1.29
C LEU A 82 -14.97 -1.41 1.03
N PHE A 83 -14.94 -0.31 1.78
CA PHE A 83 -15.92 0.76 1.59
C PHE A 83 -15.73 1.52 0.27
N LEU A 84 -14.49 1.66 -0.21
CA LEU A 84 -14.22 2.17 -1.55
C LEU A 84 -14.81 1.24 -2.63
N GLN A 85 -14.63 -0.07 -2.50
CA GLN A 85 -15.20 -1.05 -3.43
C GLN A 85 -16.73 -1.01 -3.44
N VAL A 86 -17.38 -0.92 -2.27
CA VAL A 86 -18.84 -0.86 -2.17
C VAL A 86 -19.40 0.46 -2.71
N GLY A 87 -18.86 1.60 -2.28
CA GLY A 87 -19.40 2.92 -2.65
C GLY A 87 -19.00 3.40 -4.04
N TYR A 88 -17.87 2.92 -4.58
CA TYR A 88 -17.27 3.44 -5.80
C TYR A 88 -16.83 2.33 -6.77
N CYS A 89 -17.52 1.17 -6.76
CA CYS A 89 -17.23 0.02 -7.63
C CYS A 89 -17.04 0.41 -9.11
N ARG A 90 -17.90 1.30 -9.63
CA ARG A 90 -17.88 1.77 -11.02
C ARG A 90 -16.62 2.55 -11.38
N ALA A 91 -15.91 3.10 -10.39
CA ALA A 91 -14.63 3.76 -10.59
C ALA A 91 -13.44 2.85 -10.25
N PHE A 92 -13.55 2.14 -9.13
CA PHE A 92 -12.47 1.32 -8.60
C PHE A 92 -12.19 0.08 -9.47
N TYR A 93 -13.22 -0.63 -9.93
CA TYR A 93 -13.02 -1.87 -10.69
C TYR A 93 -12.42 -1.62 -12.08
N PRO A 94 -12.89 -0.67 -12.90
CA PRO A 94 -12.25 -0.40 -14.19
C PRO A 94 -10.77 -0.01 -14.03
N ALA A 95 -10.45 0.87 -13.07
CA ALA A 95 -9.07 1.27 -12.81
C ALA A 95 -8.18 0.09 -12.41
N THR A 96 -8.66 -0.76 -11.49
CA THR A 96 -7.91 -1.95 -11.05
C THR A 96 -7.82 -3.03 -12.12
N ILE A 97 -8.81 -3.17 -13.00
CA ILE A 97 -8.77 -4.08 -14.17
C ILE A 97 -7.72 -3.61 -15.18
N LEU A 98 -7.64 -2.31 -15.48
CA LEU A 98 -6.64 -1.77 -16.41
C LEU A 98 -5.21 -2.08 -15.97
N MET A 99 -4.96 -2.14 -14.66
CA MET A 99 -3.66 -2.44 -14.07
C MET A 99 -3.61 -3.78 -13.31
N ALA A 100 -4.46 -4.75 -13.68
CA ALA A 100 -4.74 -5.95 -12.89
C ALA A 100 -3.48 -6.70 -12.41
N TRP A 101 -2.46 -6.85 -13.25
CA TRP A 101 -1.23 -7.57 -12.87
C TRP A 101 -0.44 -6.82 -11.82
N PHE A 102 -0.36 -5.50 -11.93
CA PHE A 102 0.27 -4.65 -10.93
C PHE A 102 -0.52 -4.64 -9.62
N TRP A 103 -1.85 -4.60 -9.71
CA TRP A 103 -2.71 -4.68 -8.54
C TRP A 103 -2.53 -6.01 -7.80
N LEU A 104 -2.51 -7.13 -8.52
CA LEU A 104 -2.28 -8.46 -7.94
C LEU A 104 -0.86 -8.60 -7.35
N ALA A 105 0.14 -7.99 -8.00
CA ALA A 105 1.52 -8.01 -7.53
C ALA A 105 1.69 -7.41 -6.13
N ILE A 106 0.80 -6.50 -5.69
CA ILE A 106 0.83 -5.94 -4.33
C ILE A 106 0.88 -7.04 -3.26
N ILE A 107 0.06 -8.08 -3.41
CA ILE A 107 0.02 -9.21 -2.47
C ILE A 107 1.33 -10.00 -2.53
N LEU A 108 1.80 -10.28 -3.74
CA LEU A 108 3.03 -11.04 -3.96
C LEU A 108 4.28 -10.31 -3.43
N LEU A 109 4.29 -8.98 -3.48
CA LEU A 109 5.37 -8.14 -2.95
C LEU A 109 5.27 -7.98 -1.42
N LEU A 110 4.05 -7.92 -0.88
CA LEU A 110 3.81 -7.74 0.55
C LEU A 110 4.31 -8.93 1.37
N ILE A 111 4.16 -10.15 0.86
CA ILE A 111 4.62 -11.39 1.54
C ILE A 111 6.13 -11.34 1.87
N PRO A 112 7.05 -11.19 0.90
CA PRO A 112 8.48 -11.11 1.19
C PRO A 112 8.85 -9.84 1.97
N ALA A 113 8.14 -8.72 1.79
CA ALA A 113 8.36 -7.53 2.61
C ALA A 113 8.06 -7.79 4.08
N TYR A 114 6.94 -8.46 4.37
CA TYR A 114 6.54 -8.87 5.70
C TYR A 114 7.60 -9.76 6.34
N TYR A 115 8.01 -10.83 5.67
CA TYR A 115 9.06 -11.69 6.20
C TYR A 115 10.40 -10.96 6.37
N GLY A 116 10.77 -10.05 5.47
CA GLY A 116 12.01 -9.27 5.58
C GLY A 116 12.04 -8.39 6.82
N VAL A 117 10.92 -7.76 7.20
CA VAL A 117 10.81 -6.99 8.45
C VAL A 117 11.01 -7.90 9.67
N TYR A 118 10.40 -9.08 9.68
CA TYR A 118 10.55 -10.04 10.78
C TYR A 118 11.98 -10.58 10.90
N VAL A 119 12.58 -10.95 9.78
CA VAL A 119 13.96 -11.43 9.71
C VAL A 119 14.91 -10.37 10.27
N TYR A 120 14.81 -9.13 9.82
CA TYR A 120 15.67 -8.07 10.33
C TYR A 120 15.43 -7.80 11.82
N GLY A 121 14.17 -7.78 12.25
CA GLY A 121 13.79 -7.67 13.66
C GLY A 121 14.35 -8.78 14.55
N ALA A 122 14.39 -10.03 14.05
CA ALA A 122 15.01 -11.15 14.74
C ALA A 122 16.53 -10.96 14.87
N GLY A 123 17.19 -10.50 13.81
CA GLY A 123 18.63 -10.18 13.84
C GLY A 123 19.00 -9.10 14.87
N LEU A 124 18.12 -8.12 15.11
CA LEU A 124 18.31 -7.10 16.13
C LEU A 124 18.23 -7.63 17.57
N ARG A 125 17.63 -8.81 17.78
CA ARG A 125 17.52 -9.46 19.10
C ARG A 125 18.72 -10.36 19.42
N LEU A 126 19.62 -10.59 18.47
CA LEU A 126 20.81 -11.41 18.67
C LEU A 126 21.86 -10.67 19.53
N PRO A 127 22.58 -11.36 20.43
CA PRO A 127 23.62 -10.74 21.27
C PRO A 127 24.72 -10.04 20.48
N GLN A 128 25.18 -10.67 19.38
CA GLN A 128 26.17 -10.12 18.45
C GLN A 128 25.59 -9.07 17.47
N GLY A 129 24.28 -8.81 17.53
CA GLY A 129 23.56 -7.95 16.59
C GLY A 129 23.31 -8.60 15.22
N PRO A 130 22.69 -7.85 14.28
CA PRO A 130 22.24 -8.39 13.01
C PRO A 130 23.41 -8.64 12.05
N ALA A 131 23.53 -9.87 11.57
CA ALA A 131 24.41 -10.25 10.47
C ALA A 131 24.01 -9.56 9.14
N ILE A 132 24.87 -9.64 8.12
CA ILE A 132 24.68 -8.93 6.84
C ILE A 132 23.37 -9.28 6.14
N TRP A 133 22.98 -10.56 6.14
CA TRP A 133 21.75 -11.02 5.49
C TRP A 133 20.48 -10.50 6.19
N HIS A 134 20.50 -10.35 7.52
CA HIS A 134 19.41 -9.70 8.25
C HIS A 134 19.25 -8.25 7.80
N ARG A 135 20.36 -7.50 7.68
CA ARG A 135 20.32 -6.11 7.22
C ARG A 135 19.84 -6.01 5.77
N ALA A 136 20.30 -6.91 4.91
CA ALA A 136 19.84 -7.01 3.53
C ALA A 136 18.33 -7.23 3.45
N SER A 137 17.77 -8.12 4.29
CA SER A 137 16.32 -8.35 4.35
C SER A 137 15.52 -7.11 4.72
N GLY A 138 16.06 -6.25 5.61
CA GLY A 138 15.45 -4.96 5.95
C GLY A 138 15.42 -4.00 4.76
N TRP A 139 16.52 -3.89 4.00
CA TRP A 139 16.58 -3.06 2.79
C TRP A 139 15.68 -3.57 1.66
N VAL A 140 15.60 -4.89 1.48
CA VAL A 140 14.67 -5.50 0.52
C VAL A 140 13.23 -5.19 0.90
N ALA A 141 12.85 -5.36 2.17
CA ALA A 141 11.52 -4.97 2.65
C ALA A 141 11.26 -3.47 2.44
N ALA A 142 12.26 -2.64 2.74
CA ALA A 142 12.46 -1.26 2.29
C ALA A 142 11.86 -0.95 0.91
N GLY A 143 12.56 -1.48 -0.10
CA GLY A 143 12.24 -1.26 -1.50
C GLY A 143 10.88 -1.82 -1.90
N LEU A 144 10.51 -3.00 -1.40
CA LEU A 144 9.22 -3.62 -1.72
C LEU A 144 8.05 -2.78 -1.22
N LEU A 145 8.12 -2.24 0.01
CA LEU A 145 7.09 -1.36 0.56
C LEU A 145 6.99 -0.05 -0.23
N VAL A 146 8.12 0.47 -0.71
CA VAL A 146 8.17 1.65 -1.60
C VAL A 146 7.43 1.38 -2.91
N VAL A 147 7.71 0.23 -3.55
CA VAL A 147 7.04 -0.20 -4.78
C VAL A 147 5.54 -0.41 -4.55
N ILE A 148 5.15 -1.06 -3.47
CA ILE A 148 3.73 -1.24 -3.12
C ILE A 148 3.02 0.12 -3.00
N GLY A 149 3.61 1.08 -2.29
CA GLY A 149 3.05 2.42 -2.17
C GLY A 149 2.90 3.13 -3.52
N PHE A 150 3.88 2.96 -4.41
CA PHE A 150 3.78 3.47 -5.80
C PHE A 150 2.60 2.83 -6.56
N LEU A 151 2.44 1.51 -6.48
CA LEU A 151 1.33 0.80 -7.15
C LEU A 151 -0.04 1.24 -6.62
N PHE A 152 -0.18 1.37 -5.30
CA PHE A 152 -1.41 1.92 -4.69
C PHE A 152 -1.69 3.36 -5.12
N ALA A 153 -0.67 4.22 -5.08
CA ALA A 153 -0.82 5.61 -5.52
C ALA A 153 -1.25 5.69 -6.99
N ASN A 154 -0.67 4.85 -7.85
CA ASN A 154 -1.01 4.79 -9.26
C ASN A 154 -2.47 4.33 -9.47
N GLY A 155 -2.90 3.25 -8.82
CA GLY A 155 -4.26 2.71 -8.95
C GLY A 155 -5.36 3.57 -8.34
N LEU A 156 -5.12 4.18 -7.18
CA LEU A 156 -6.08 5.10 -6.58
C LEU A 156 -6.16 6.41 -7.36
N SER A 157 -5.05 6.91 -7.91
CA SER A 157 -5.07 8.06 -8.82
C SER A 157 -5.81 7.75 -10.13
N LEU A 158 -5.66 6.53 -10.66
CA LEU A 158 -6.39 6.08 -11.84
C LEU A 158 -7.90 5.95 -11.57
N THR A 159 -8.27 5.47 -10.38
CA THR A 159 -9.66 5.44 -9.90
C THR A 159 -10.27 6.84 -9.88
N ALA A 160 -9.49 7.85 -9.48
CA ALA A 160 -9.92 9.25 -9.47
C ALA A 160 -9.86 9.95 -10.85
N ARG A 161 -9.29 9.32 -11.89
CA ARG A 161 -9.16 9.90 -13.24
C ARG A 161 -9.84 9.06 -14.35
N PRO A 162 -11.18 8.96 -14.35
CA PRO A 162 -11.95 8.22 -15.35
C PRO A 162 -11.71 8.63 -16.81
N GLY A 163 -11.38 9.91 -17.05
CA GLY A 163 -11.11 10.42 -18.39
C GLY A 163 -9.87 9.80 -19.06
N ALA A 164 -8.96 9.21 -18.29
CA ALA A 164 -7.76 8.55 -18.85
C ALA A 164 -8.05 7.11 -19.34
N TRP A 165 -9.12 6.49 -18.88
CA TRP A 165 -9.35 5.06 -19.12
C TRP A 165 -9.51 4.68 -20.59
N PRO A 166 -10.24 5.42 -21.46
CA PRO A 166 -10.40 5.02 -22.86
C PRO A 166 -9.06 4.98 -23.60
N ALA A 167 -8.19 5.97 -23.36
CA ALA A 167 -6.86 6.02 -23.96
C ALA A 167 -5.99 4.85 -23.48
N LEU A 168 -5.95 4.61 -22.16
CA LEU A 168 -5.20 3.49 -21.59
C LEU A 168 -5.72 2.13 -22.09
N TRP A 169 -7.03 1.94 -22.13
CA TRP A 169 -7.64 0.73 -22.67
C TRP A 169 -7.25 0.51 -24.13
N SER A 170 -7.35 1.55 -24.97
CA SER A 170 -6.99 1.46 -26.39
C SER A 170 -5.54 1.04 -26.64
N GLN A 171 -4.63 1.45 -25.74
CA GLN A 171 -3.20 1.10 -25.79
C GLN A 171 -2.90 -0.27 -25.18
N HIS A 172 -3.71 -0.72 -24.22
CA HIS A 172 -3.50 -1.92 -23.42
C HIS A 172 -4.66 -2.92 -23.56
N GLN A 173 -5.03 -3.23 -24.81
CA GLN A 173 -6.04 -4.25 -25.11
C GLN A 173 -5.60 -5.24 -26.19
N VAL A 174 -6.11 -6.47 -26.08
CA VAL A 174 -6.00 -7.52 -27.10
C VAL A 174 -7.40 -8.07 -27.34
N ALA A 175 -7.89 -7.96 -28.58
CA ALA A 175 -9.21 -8.44 -28.99
C ALA A 175 -10.37 -7.96 -28.09
N GLY A 176 -10.31 -6.70 -27.63
CA GLY A 176 -11.33 -6.09 -26.76
C GLY A 176 -11.09 -6.30 -25.26
N ALA A 177 -10.18 -7.19 -24.86
CA ALA A 177 -9.87 -7.45 -23.45
C ALA A 177 -8.70 -6.59 -22.96
N ALA A 178 -8.84 -5.97 -21.78
CA ALA A 178 -7.75 -5.25 -21.15
C ALA A 178 -6.62 -6.22 -20.77
N THR A 179 -5.37 -5.88 -21.07
CA THR A 179 -4.20 -6.73 -20.76
C THR A 179 -3.83 -6.71 -19.28
N GLY A 180 -4.34 -5.73 -18.51
CA GLY A 180 -4.00 -5.55 -17.09
C GLY A 180 -2.61 -4.95 -16.85
N THR A 181 -2.00 -4.34 -17.86
CA THR A 181 -0.63 -3.81 -17.83
C THR A 181 -0.56 -2.28 -17.97
N ALA A 182 -1.67 -1.56 -17.80
CA ALA A 182 -1.66 -0.11 -17.83
C ALA A 182 -1.14 0.48 -16.50
N LEU A 183 -0.41 1.59 -16.58
CA LEU A 183 -0.08 2.44 -15.44
C LEU A 183 -0.51 3.87 -15.76
N ASN A 184 -0.92 4.61 -14.73
CA ASN A 184 -1.23 6.03 -14.80
C ASN A 184 0.06 6.87 -14.81
N LEU A 185 0.89 6.68 -15.83
CA LEU A 185 2.13 7.43 -16.07
C LEU A 185 2.12 8.16 -17.42
N SER A 186 1.07 7.92 -18.22
CA SER A 186 0.88 8.47 -19.57
C SER A 186 -0.21 9.54 -19.64
#